data_AF-A0A8S8Z6X0-F1
#
_entry.id   AF-A0A8S8Z6X0-F1
#
_cell.length_a   1.000
_cell.length_b   1.000
_cell.length_c   1.000
_cell.angle_alpha   90.00
_cell.angle_beta   90.00
_cell.angle_gamma   90.00
#
_symmetry.space_group_name_H-M   'P 1'
#
loop_
_entity.id
_entity.type
_entity.pdbx_description
1 polymer ?
#
loop_
_entity_poly.entity_id
_entity_poly.type
_entity_poly.pdbx_seq_one_letter_code
_entity_poly.pdbx_strand_id
1 'polypeptide(L)'
;MFDGRNVPLNSVIHLVVIPSEPAKIDTIATHAITDLTTLENISKRGWFFSSPAGNSIDAKFLFGQSKVIPQDELRVEIGPWDGNSELSFYSVEDIPQNEKEEYQSMEDFGKKNRR
;
A
#
# COMPACT_ATOMS: atom_id res chain seq x y z
N MET A 1 0.50 7.81 -29.90
CA MET A 1 1.89 7.40 -29.59
C MET A 1 2.41 8.39 -28.57
N PHE A 2 2.61 7.96 -27.32
CA PHE A 2 3.28 8.78 -26.29
C PHE A 2 4.80 8.63 -26.49
N ASP A 3 5.47 9.68 -27.00
CA ASP A 3 6.94 9.93 -27.04
C ASP A 3 7.90 8.81 -27.54
N GLY A 4 7.46 7.73 -28.17
CA GLY A 4 8.42 6.74 -28.73
C GLY A 4 9.35 6.09 -27.70
N ARG A 5 9.03 6.20 -26.41
CA ARG A 5 9.68 5.47 -25.32
C ARG A 5 8.72 4.41 -24.83
N ASN A 6 9.01 3.15 -25.19
CA ASN A 6 8.58 2.03 -24.35
C ASN A 6 9.30 2.20 -23.01
N VAL A 7 8.65 2.82 -22.03
CA VAL A 7 8.99 2.61 -20.63
C VAL A 7 8.17 1.40 -20.21
N PRO A 8 8.75 0.18 -20.16
CA PRO A 8 8.03 -0.90 -19.54
C PRO A 8 7.66 -0.44 -18.13
N LEU A 9 6.40 -0.61 -17.75
CA LEU A 9 6.06 -0.82 -16.35
C LEU A 9 6.88 -2.04 -15.94
N ASN A 10 8.04 -1.80 -15.35
CA ASN A 10 9.09 -2.82 -15.26
C ASN A 10 8.65 -4.01 -14.40
N SER A 11 7.65 -3.82 -13.54
CA SER A 11 6.89 -4.88 -12.87
C SER A 11 5.64 -4.29 -12.21
N VAL A 12 4.60 -5.12 -12.10
CA VAL A 12 3.41 -4.86 -11.28
C VAL A 12 3.20 -6.06 -10.37
N ILE A 13 2.95 -5.81 -9.09
CA ILE A 13 2.47 -6.83 -8.15
C ILE A 13 0.98 -6.64 -7.99
N HIS A 14 0.19 -7.68 -8.23
CA HIS A 14 -1.26 -7.68 -7.99
C HIS A 14 -1.55 -8.50 -6.72
N LEU A 15 -2.10 -7.84 -5.71
CA LEU A 15 -2.53 -8.43 -4.46
C LEU A 15 -4.07 -8.48 -4.43
N VAL A 16 -4.61 -9.70 -4.32
CA VAL A 16 -6.04 -9.93 -4.11
C VAL A 16 -6.21 -10.64 -2.76
N VAL A 17 -6.99 -10.05 -1.87
CA VAL A 17 -7.30 -10.63 -0.55
C VAL A 17 -8.80 -10.89 -0.48
N ILE A 18 -9.16 -12.13 -0.15
CA ILE A 18 -10.55 -12.56 0.05
C ILE A 18 -10.69 -12.93 1.54
N PRO A 19 -11.09 -11.98 2.39
CA PRO A 19 -11.24 -12.23 3.81
C PRO A 19 -12.54 -12.99 4.11
N SER A 20 -12.61 -13.66 5.27
CA SER A 20 -13.83 -14.35 5.73
C SER A 20 -14.93 -13.39 6.18
N GLU A 21 -14.56 -12.18 6.60
CA GLU A 21 -15.44 -11.08 6.98
C GLU A 21 -14.99 -9.80 6.24
N PRO A 22 -15.88 -8.81 6.03
CA PRO A 22 -15.49 -7.57 5.35
C PRO A 22 -14.27 -6.91 6.00
N ALA A 23 -13.27 -6.62 5.18
CA ALA A 23 -12.02 -5.99 5.63
C ALA A 23 -11.70 -4.76 4.78
N LYS A 24 -10.84 -3.89 5.30
CA LYS A 24 -10.29 -2.73 4.58
C LYS A 24 -8.78 -2.69 4.73
N ILE A 25 -8.14 -1.94 3.86
CA ILE A 25 -6.75 -1.52 4.03
C ILE A 25 -6.73 -0.41 5.07
N ASP A 26 -5.95 -0.60 6.13
CA ASP A 26 -5.76 0.40 7.20
C ASP A 26 -4.55 1.29 6.90
N THR A 27 -3.43 0.68 6.52
CA THR A 27 -2.15 1.37 6.38
C THR A 27 -1.31 0.74 5.30
N ILE A 28 -0.58 1.57 4.57
CA ILE A 28 0.41 1.15 3.58
C ILE A 28 1.75 1.82 3.86
N ALA A 29 2.84 1.09 3.65
CA ALA A 29 4.17 1.64 3.93
C ALA A 29 4.58 2.76 2.95
N THR A 30 4.13 2.69 1.71
CA THR A 30 4.47 3.63 0.63
C THR A 30 3.29 4.50 0.21
N HIS A 31 3.59 5.56 -0.54
CA HIS A 31 2.62 6.36 -1.27
C HIS A 31 1.49 5.58 -2.01
N ALA A 32 0.26 6.08 -1.88
CA ALA A 32 -0.89 5.68 -2.70
C ALA A 32 -0.97 6.50 -3.99
N ILE A 33 -0.95 5.81 -5.13
CA ILE A 33 -1.19 6.38 -6.44
C ILE A 33 -2.71 6.51 -6.65
N THR A 34 -3.20 7.75 -6.68
CA THR A 34 -4.63 8.05 -6.80
C THR A 34 -5.12 8.18 -8.24
N ASP A 35 -4.20 8.42 -9.19
CA ASP A 35 -4.54 8.63 -10.60
C ASP A 35 -3.47 8.02 -11.52
N LEU A 36 -3.89 7.09 -12.38
CA LEU A 36 -3.04 6.40 -13.36
C LEU A 36 -3.04 7.06 -14.75
N THR A 37 -3.79 8.15 -14.94
CA THR A 37 -3.92 8.80 -16.25
C THR A 37 -2.72 9.68 -16.62
N THR A 38 -1.89 10.03 -15.63
CA THR A 38 -0.70 10.88 -15.83
C THR A 38 0.58 10.05 -15.86
N LEU A 39 1.48 10.39 -16.79
CA LEU A 39 2.79 9.75 -16.90
C LEU A 39 3.62 9.92 -15.61
N GLU A 40 3.48 11.07 -14.94
CA GLU A 40 4.17 11.35 -13.69
C GLU A 40 3.81 10.33 -12.62
N ASN A 41 2.52 10.04 -12.42
CA ASN A 41 2.07 9.13 -11.38
C ASN A 41 2.47 7.68 -11.67
N ILE A 42 2.36 7.22 -12.92
CA ILE A 42 2.76 5.85 -13.28
C ILE A 42 4.29 5.65 -13.31
N SER A 43 5.06 6.74 -13.33
CA SER A 43 6.53 6.69 -13.25
C SER A 43 7.04 6.51 -11.82
N LYS A 44 6.24 6.88 -10.83
CA LYS A 44 6.53 6.70 -9.40
C LYS A 44 6.13 5.29 -8.96
N ARG A 45 6.82 4.79 -7.93
CA ARG A 45 6.43 3.54 -7.28
C ARG A 45 5.34 3.80 -6.23
N GLY A 46 4.45 2.84 -6.03
CA GLY A 46 3.39 2.96 -5.02
C GLY A 46 2.20 2.05 -5.26
N TRP A 47 1.23 2.12 -4.34
CA TRP A 47 0.02 1.31 -4.37
C TRP A 47 -1.13 1.99 -5.11
N PHE A 48 -1.82 1.25 -5.97
CA PHE A 48 -3.08 1.62 -6.58
C PHE A 48 -4.17 0.65 -6.14
N PHE A 49 -5.28 1.16 -5.61
CA PHE A 49 -6.37 0.33 -5.10
C PHE A 49 -7.56 0.38 -6.04
N SER A 50 -7.91 -0.78 -6.61
CA SER A 50 -9.14 -0.93 -7.38
C SER A 50 -10.33 -1.23 -6.45
N SER A 51 -10.08 -1.96 -5.36
CA SER A 51 -11.05 -2.23 -4.30
C SER A 51 -10.33 -2.20 -2.95
N PRO A 52 -10.36 -1.07 -2.22
CA PRO A 52 -9.63 -0.95 -0.95
C PRO A 52 -10.34 -1.56 0.27
N ALA A 53 -11.62 -1.94 0.15
CA ALA A 53 -12.40 -2.52 1.24
C ALA A 53 -13.54 -3.41 0.73
N GLY A 54 -14.05 -4.28 1.60
CA GLY A 54 -15.19 -5.16 1.36
C GLY A 54 -14.84 -6.64 1.47
N ASN A 55 -15.59 -7.45 0.73
CA ASN A 55 -15.40 -8.91 0.68
C ASN A 55 -14.26 -9.33 -0.26
N SER A 56 -13.66 -8.36 -0.96
CA SER A 56 -12.48 -8.55 -1.79
C SER A 56 -11.69 -7.26 -1.80
N ILE A 57 -10.42 -7.34 -1.43
CA ILE A 57 -9.47 -6.24 -1.56
C ILE A 57 -8.63 -6.49 -2.83
N ASP A 58 -8.55 -5.49 -3.70
CA ASP A 58 -7.77 -5.50 -4.94
C ASP A 58 -6.81 -4.31 -4.94
N ALA A 59 -5.52 -4.62 -4.83
CA ALA A 59 -4.43 -3.68 -4.76
C ALA A 59 -3.33 -4.03 -5.77
N LYS A 60 -2.75 -3.01 -6.42
CA LYS A 60 -1.66 -3.17 -7.38
C LYS A 60 -0.50 -2.28 -6.97
N PHE A 61 0.68 -2.86 -6.79
CA PHE A 61 1.90 -2.10 -6.58
C PHE A 61 2.60 -1.87 -7.91
N LEU A 62 2.80 -0.60 -8.27
CA LEU A 62 3.54 -0.20 -9.46
C LEU A 62 4.99 0.06 -9.08
N PHE A 63 5.93 -0.49 -9.84
CA PHE A 63 7.36 -0.23 -9.62
C PHE A 63 7.80 1.12 -10.22
N GLY A 64 7.03 1.62 -11.20
CA GLY A 64 7.41 2.79 -11.99
C GLY A 64 8.77 2.58 -12.65
N GLN A 65 9.68 3.52 -12.42
CA GLN A 65 11.06 3.46 -12.91
C GLN A 65 12.00 2.62 -12.03
N SER A 66 11.55 2.16 -10.87
CA SER A 66 12.37 1.35 -9.95
C SER A 66 12.53 -0.07 -10.49
N LYS A 67 13.72 -0.65 -10.31
CA LYS A 67 14.02 -2.05 -10.70
C LYS A 67 13.99 -3.02 -9.53
N VAL A 68 14.16 -2.51 -8.31
CA VAL A 68 14.20 -3.27 -7.07
C VAL A 68 13.37 -2.50 -6.05
N ILE A 69 12.53 -3.22 -5.32
CA ILE A 69 11.66 -2.68 -4.29
C ILE A 69 12.01 -3.39 -2.98
N PRO A 70 12.29 -2.67 -1.89
CA PRO A 70 12.52 -3.28 -0.59
C PRO A 70 11.21 -3.88 -0.05
N GLN A 71 11.31 -4.96 0.72
CA GLN A 71 10.14 -5.64 1.29
C GLN A 71 9.26 -4.71 2.14
N ASP A 72 9.89 -3.81 2.90
CA ASP A 72 9.18 -2.90 3.81
C ASP A 72 8.23 -1.96 3.06
N GLU A 73 8.56 -1.61 1.81
CA GLU A 73 7.71 -0.77 0.96
C GLU A 73 6.46 -1.50 0.43
N LEU A 74 6.49 -2.84 0.39
CA LEU A 74 5.35 -3.66 -0.04
C LEU A 74 4.38 -3.98 1.10
N ARG A 75 4.60 -3.44 2.30
CA ARG A 75 3.79 -3.75 3.48
C ARG A 75 2.41 -3.09 3.38
N VAL A 76 1.38 -3.91 3.56
CA VAL A 76 -0.04 -3.51 3.61
C VAL A 76 -0.64 -4.13 4.87
N GLU A 77 -1.29 -3.31 5.68
CA GLU A 77 -2.07 -3.76 6.83
C GLU A 77 -3.57 -3.74 6.49
N ILE A 78 -4.25 -4.80 6.90
CA ILE A 78 -5.69 -4.96 6.72
C ILE A 78 -6.37 -5.09 8.08
N GLY A 79 -7.52 -4.45 8.21
CA GLY A 79 -8.34 -4.45 9.41
C GLY A 79 -9.81 -4.72 9.10
N PRO A 80 -10.63 -4.99 10.14
CA PRO A 80 -12.06 -5.18 9.98
C PRO A 80 -12.73 -3.91 9.43
N TRP A 81 -13.75 -4.09 8.59
CA TRP A 81 -14.53 -2.98 8.02
C TRP A 81 -16.01 -3.15 8.34
N ASP A 82 -16.61 -2.10 8.91
CA ASP A 82 -18.03 -2.04 9.28
C ASP A 82 -18.96 -1.70 8.11
N GLY A 83 -18.41 -1.49 6.90
CA GLY A 83 -19.16 -1.14 5.70
C GLY A 83 -19.48 0.35 5.55
N ASN A 84 -19.27 1.16 6.59
CA ASN A 84 -19.65 2.58 6.62
C ASN A 84 -18.48 3.52 6.95
N SER A 85 -17.40 3.02 7.53
CA SER A 85 -16.19 3.78 7.83
C SER A 85 -15.61 4.37 6.55
N GLU A 86 -15.25 5.65 6.60
CA GLU A 86 -14.51 6.30 5.52
C GLU A 86 -13.17 5.59 5.28
N LEU A 87 -12.82 5.44 4.00
CA LEU A 87 -11.57 4.84 3.57
C LEU A 87 -10.50 5.93 3.55
N SER A 88 -9.76 6.05 4.64
CA SER A 88 -8.56 6.89 4.71
C SER A 88 -7.34 5.96 4.63
N PHE A 89 -6.47 6.18 3.65
CA PHE A 89 -5.20 5.47 3.55
C PHE A 89 -4.12 6.29 4.25
N TYR A 90 -3.53 5.74 5.29
CA TYR A 90 -2.34 6.31 5.89
C TYR A 90 -1.12 5.72 5.18
N SER A 91 -0.37 6.56 4.46
CA SER A 91 0.98 6.21 4.02
C SER A 91 1.90 6.35 5.24
N VAL A 92 2.66 5.32 5.60
CA VAL A 92 3.64 5.41 6.71
C VAL A 92 4.71 6.49 6.44
N GLU A 93 4.95 6.83 5.17
CA GLU A 93 5.77 7.97 4.76
C GLU A 93 5.23 9.31 5.28
N ASP A 94 3.91 9.48 5.34
CA ASP A 94 3.22 10.71 5.74
C ASP A 94 2.88 10.78 7.26
N ILE A 95 3.18 9.71 8.01
CA ILE A 95 3.00 9.70 9.47
C ILE A 95 4.01 10.68 10.11
N PRO A 96 3.56 11.66 10.93
CA PRO A 96 4.46 12.56 11.65
C PRO A 96 5.41 11.74 12.55
N GLN A 97 6.68 12.15 12.65
CA GLN A 97 7.75 11.35 13.28
C GLN A 97 7.45 10.88 14.73
N ASN A 98 6.56 11.57 15.44
CA ASN A 98 6.14 11.22 16.80
C ASN A 98 5.32 9.92 16.88
N GLU A 99 4.57 9.57 15.83
CA GLU A 99 3.73 8.36 15.81
C GLU A 99 4.51 7.13 15.34
N LYS A 100 5.61 7.31 14.59
CA LYS A 100 6.51 6.21 14.18
C LYS A 100 7.17 5.50 15.37
N GLU A 101 7.42 6.23 16.46
CA GLU A 101 8.01 5.66 17.68
C GLU A 101 7.01 4.76 18.43
N GLU A 102 5.70 5.04 18.33
CA GLU A 102 4.65 4.25 18.97
C GLU A 102 4.49 2.87 18.29
N TYR A 103 4.47 2.83 16.94
CA TYR A 103 4.44 1.57 16.18
C TYR A 103 5.69 0.70 16.44
N GLN A 104 6.88 1.31 16.47
CA GLN A 104 8.12 0.61 16.81
C GLN A 104 8.08 0.02 18.24
N SER A 105 7.47 0.74 19.19
CA SER A 105 7.32 0.26 20.56
C SER A 105 6.34 -0.92 20.68
N MET A 106 5.26 -0.93 19.89
CA MET A 106 4.29 -2.03 19.84
C MET A 106 4.90 -3.29 19.21
N GLU A 107 5.68 -3.16 18.13
CA GLU A 107 6.38 -4.28 17.51
C GLU A 107 7.43 -4.90 18.44
N ASP A 108 8.19 -4.09 19.17
CA ASP A 108 9.18 -4.57 20.15
C ASP A 108 8.53 -5.24 21.37
N PHE A 109 7.37 -4.74 21.81
CA PHE A 109 6.59 -5.39 22.87
C PHE A 109 6.10 -6.78 22.43
N GLY A 110 5.64 -6.92 21.19
CA GLY A 110 5.23 -8.20 20.60
C GLY A 110 6.37 -9.21 20.47
N LYS A 111 7.60 -8.74 20.20
CA LYS A 111 8.81 -9.60 20.17
C LYS A 111 9.27 -10.03 21.58
N LYS A 112 9.09 -9.17 22.59
CA LYS A 112 9.53 -9.44 23.97
C LYS A 112 8.69 -10.53 24.66
N ASN A 113 7.42 -10.67 24.34
CA ASN A 113 6.53 -11.70 24.88
C ASN A 113 6.69 -13.11 24.24
N ARG A 114 7.69 -13.30 23.37
CA ARG A 114 8.01 -14.58 22.72
C ARG A 114 9.33 -15.21 23.20
N ARG A 115 9.86 -14.79 24.36
CA ARG A 115 11.03 -15.41 25.01
C ARG A 115 10.68 -15.96 26.39
#